data_AF-X1EK09-F1
#
_entry.id   AF-X1EK09-F1
#
_cell.length_a   1.000
_cell.length_b   1.000
_cell.length_c   1.000
_cell.angle_alpha   90.00
_cell.angle_beta   90.00
_cell.angle_gamma   90.00
#
_symmetry.space_group_name_H-M   'P 1'
#
loop_
_entity.id
_entity.type
_entity.pdbx_description
1 polymer ?
#
loop_
_entity_poly.entity_id
_entity_poly.type
_entity_poly.pdbx_seq_one_letter_code
_entity_poly.pdbx_strand_id
1 'polypeptide(L)' 'HLAYLKSNNLVQEKIFGRIKIYRYKFENIRAKSLSKFIEIWEGEL' A
#
# COMPACT_ATOMS: atom_id res chain seq x y z
N HIS A 1 -1.39 9.71 -6.60
CA HIS A 1 -0.77 8.53 -5.98
C HIS A 1 -1.77 7.51 -5.42
N LEU A 2 -2.63 7.85 -4.45
CA LEU A 2 -3.58 6.89 -3.86
C LEU A 2 -4.50 6.17 -4.87
N ALA A 3 -5.00 6.89 -5.88
CA ALA A 3 -5.81 6.29 -6.95
C ALA A 3 -5.05 5.16 -7.68
N TYR A 4 -3.75 5.34 -7.93
CA TYR A 4 -2.90 4.31 -8.52
C TYR A 4 -2.68 3.12 -7.59
N LEU A 5 -2.47 3.37 -6.29
CA LEU A 5 -2.35 2.30 -5.30
C LEU A 5 -3.63 1.46 -5.23
N LYS A 6 -4.80 2.11 -5.32
CA LYS A 6 -6.10 1.44 -5.39
C LYS A 6 -6.28 0.66 -6.69
N SER A 7 -6.01 1.27 -7.85
CA SER A 7 -6.19 0.63 -9.15
C SER A 7 -5.28 -0.58 -9.34
N ASN A 8 -4.08 -0.56 -8.75
CA ASN A 8 -3.13 -1.68 -8.74
C ASN A 8 -3.38 -2.68 -7.59
N ASN A 9 -4.46 -2.50 -6.82
CA ASN A 9 -4.83 -3.38 -5.72
C ASN A 9 -3.73 -3.53 -4.65
N LEU A 10 -2.98 -2.46 -4.39
CA LEU A 10 -1.90 -2.41 -3.39
C LEU A 10 -2.38 -1.98 -2.02
N VAL A 11 -3.55 -1.33 -1.94
CA VAL A 11 -4.18 -0.90 -0.69
C VAL A 11 -5.62 -1.37 -0.61
N GLN A 12 -6.09 -1.61 0.62
CA GLN A 12 -7.49 -1.85 0.96
C GLN A 12 -8.11 -0.57 1.51
N GLU A 13 -9.32 -0.23 1.07
CA GLU A 13 -10.12 0.84 1.67
C GLU A 13 -11.10 0.24 2.70
N LYS A 14 -11.18 0.86 3.87
CA LYS A 14 -12.24 0.64 4.87
C LYS A 14 -12.90 1.97 5.20
N ILE A 15 -14.22 2.01 5.24
CA ILE A 15 -14.99 3.22 5.52
C ILE A 15 -15.61 3.10 6.91
N PHE A 16 -15.38 4.10 7.77
CA PHE A 16 -15.94 4.23 9.11
C PHE A 16 -16.63 5.58 9.23
N GLY A 17 -17.94 5.61 8.94
CA GLY A 17 -18.71 6.84 8.86
C GLY A 17 -18.14 7.78 7.80
N ARG A 18 -17.60 8.94 8.22
CA ARG A 18 -16.98 9.93 7.33
C ARG A 18 -15.48 9.69 7.09
N ILE A 19 -14.86 8.73 7.78
CA ILE A 19 -13.43 8.47 7.71
C ILE A 19 -13.15 7.31 6.76
N LYS A 20 -12.13 7.46 5.91
CA LYS A 20 -11.60 6.40 5.06
C LYS A 20 -10.22 6.00 5.55
N ILE A 21 -10.03 4.71 5.81
CA ILE A 21 -8.76 4.13 6.22
C ILE A 21 -8.21 3.30 5.06
N TYR A 22 -6.97 3.57 4.68
CA TYR A 22 -6.27 2.84 3.64
C TYR A 22 -5.18 1.99 4.26
N ARG A 23 -5.28 0.67 4.11
CA ARG A 23 -4.28 -0.28 4.61
C ARG A 23 -3.49 -0.86 3.45
N TYR A 24 -2.18 -0.89 3.58
CA TYR A 24 -1.31 -1.55 2.60
C TYR A 24 -1.49 -3.08 2.65
N LYS A 25 -1.64 -3.72 1.49
CA LYS A 25 -1.94 -5.15 1.36
C LYS A 25 -0.68 -5.99 1.30
N PHE A 26 -0.02 -6.22 2.43
CA PHE A 26 1.24 -6.99 2.47
C PHE A 26 1.09 -8.45 1.98
N GLU A 27 -0.12 -9.00 1.97
CA GLU A 27 -0.44 -10.29 1.37
C GLU A 27 -0.34 -10.28 -0.18
N ASN A 28 -0.46 -9.12 -0.81
CA ASN A 28 -0.25 -8.98 -2.24
C ASN A 28 1.25 -8.93 -2.52
N ILE A 29 1.76 -9.89 -3.30
CA ILE A 29 3.18 -9.99 -3.63
C ILE A 29 3.72 -8.70 -4.28
N ARG A 30 2.92 -8.03 -5.11
CA ARG A 30 3.30 -6.76 -5.75
C ARG A 30 3.45 -5.64 -4.72
N ALA A 31 2.54 -5.59 -3.75
CA ALA A 31 2.60 -4.62 -2.68
C ALA A 31 3.82 -4.87 -1.79
N LYS A 32 4.06 -6.14 -1.42
CA LYS A 32 5.25 -6.53 -0.65
C LYS A 32 6.55 -6.17 -1.37
N SER A 33 6.66 -6.46 -2.68
CA SER A 33 7.83 -6.09 -3.48
C SER A 33 8.03 -4.58 -3.54
N LEU A 34 6.97 -3.79 -3.70
CA LEU A 34 7.08 -2.33 -3.70
C LEU A 34 7.50 -1.79 -2.33
N SER A 35 6.99 -2.34 -1.22
CA SER A 35 7.45 -2.00 0.13
C SER A 35 8.94 -2.27 0.26
N LYS A 36 9.38 -3.46 -0.19
CA LYS A 36 10.79 -3.85 -0.10
C LYS A 36 11.71 -2.96 -0.93
N PHE A 37 11.25 -2.58 -2.12
CA PHE A 37 11.96 -1.62 -2.97
C PHE A 37 12.17 -0.29 -2.25
N ILE A 38 11.12 0.24 -1.60
CA ILE A 38 11.20 1.49 -0.85
C ILE A 38 12.17 1.35 0.34
N GLU A 39 12.08 0.27 1.11
CA GLU A 39 13.02 -0.01 2.22
C GLU A 39 14.49 0.02 1.76
N ILE A 40 14.79 -0.65 0.64
CA ILE A 40 16.13 -0.68 0.05
C ILE A 40 16.54 0.72 -0.43
N TRP A 41 15.62 1.45 -1.06
CA TRP A 41 15.87 2.78 -1.61
C TRP A 41 16.19 3.81 -0.53
N GLU A 42 15.51 3.75 0.61
CA GLU A 42 15.73 4.63 1.76
C GLU A 42 16.95 4.23 2.60
N GLY A 43 17.61 3.11 2.27
CA GLY A 43 18.77 2.61 3.01
C GLY A 43 18.42 2.05 4.40
N GLU A 44 17.19 1.57 4.57
CA GLU A 44 16.70 0.97 5.82
C GLU A 44 17.04 -0.54 5.92
N LEU A 45 17.90 -1.05 5.03
CA LEU A 45 18.35 -2.46 4.99
C LEU A 45 19.87 -2.63 5.09
#